data_AF-A0A235EXY2-F1
#
_entry.id   AF-A0A235EXY2-F1
#
_cell.length_a   1.000
_cell.length_b   1.000
_cell.length_c   1.000
_cell.angle_alpha   90.00
_cell.angle_beta   90.00
_cell.angle_gamma   90.00
#
_symmetry.space_group_name_H-M   'P 1'
#
loop_
_entity.id
_entity.type
_entity.pdbx_description
1 polymer ?
#
loop_
_entity_poly.entity_id
_entity_poly.type
_entity_poly.pdbx_seq_one_letter_code
_entity_poly.pdbx_strand_id
1 'polypeptide(L)' 'MSARPDWNTAPIRCGRSKCKWRGYEGDLVPERRERWTKNVCPECGCDEYMFMTVGEIKAWERKKAKDAKQ' A
#
# COMPACT_ATOMS: atom_id res chain seq x y z
N MET A 1 22.26 -8.53 3.88
CA MET A 1 21.45 -8.22 2.69
C MET A 1 20.00 -8.15 3.11
N SER A 2 19.41 -6.96 3.18
CA SER A 2 17.98 -6.83 3.51
C SER A 2 17.19 -7.26 2.28
N ALA A 3 16.84 -8.55 2.23
CA ALA A 3 15.96 -9.10 1.20
C ALA A 3 14.68 -8.27 1.21
N ARG A 4 14.45 -7.53 0.13
CA ARG A 4 13.13 -6.92 -0.07
C ARG A 4 12.13 -8.09 -0.12
N PRO A 5 11.03 -8.01 0.63
CA PRO A 5 10.01 -9.06 0.60
C PRO A 5 9.55 -9.30 -0.84
N ASP A 6 9.14 -10.54 -1.13
CA ASP A 6 8.60 -10.90 -2.45
C ASP A 6 7.47 -9.96 -2.87
N TRP A 7 7.34 -9.75 -4.18
CA TRP A 7 6.33 -8.87 -4.74
C TRP A 7 4.93 -9.22 -4.21
N ASN A 8 4.18 -8.21 -3.76
CA ASN A 8 2.82 -8.37 -3.24
C ASN A 8 2.70 -9.22 -1.94
N THR A 9 3.79 -9.49 -1.23
CA THR A 9 3.75 -10.26 0.04
C THR A 9 3.73 -9.39 1.29
N ALA A 10 4.30 -8.19 1.22
CA ALA A 10 4.30 -7.23 2.31
C ALA A 10 3.34 -6.07 2.00
N PRO A 11 2.44 -5.71 2.92
CA PRO A 11 1.55 -4.59 2.68
C PRO A 11 2.31 -3.26 2.79
N ILE A 12 1.82 -2.34 2.00
CA ILE A 12 2.34 -1.00 1.81
C ILE A 12 1.30 0.02 2.28
N ARG A 13 1.82 1.16 2.74
CA ARG A 13 1.01 2.36 2.99
C ARG A 13 1.40 3.42 1.98
N CYS A 14 0.45 4.29 1.63
CA CYS A 14 0.76 5.45 0.83
C CYS A 14 1.81 6.33 1.52
N GLY A 15 2.77 6.86 0.76
CA GLY A 15 3.82 7.76 1.24
C GLY A 15 3.29 9.11 1.73
N ARG A 16 2.10 9.50 1.25
CA ARG A 16 1.46 10.78 1.58
C ARG A 16 0.93 10.78 3.01
N SER A 17 1.41 11.70 3.86
CA SER A 17 1.09 11.74 5.30
C SER A 17 -0.40 11.84 5.65
N LYS A 18 -1.24 12.38 4.74
CA LYS A 18 -2.69 12.51 4.94
C LYS A 18 -3.49 11.35 4.34
N CYS A 19 -2.87 10.53 3.48
CA CYS A 19 -3.53 9.39 2.88
C CYS A 19 -3.51 8.22 3.87
N LYS A 20 -4.69 7.66 4.16
CA LYS A 20 -4.83 6.51 5.07
C LYS A 20 -4.87 5.18 4.33
N TRP A 21 -4.73 5.23 3.00
CA TRP A 21 -4.71 4.05 2.16
C TRP A 21 -3.58 3.12 2.54
N ARG A 22 -3.94 1.84 2.67
CA ARG A 22 -3.05 0.73 2.97
C ARG A 22 -3.52 -0.44 2.13
N GLY A 23 -2.60 -1.11 1.46
CA GLY A 23 -2.88 -2.21 0.54
C GLY A 23 -1.60 -2.97 0.25
N TYR A 24 -1.54 -3.65 -0.87
CA TYR A 24 -0.31 -4.28 -1.36
C TYR A 24 0.16 -3.61 -2.66
N GLU A 25 1.37 -3.94 -3.11
CA GLU A 25 1.90 -3.43 -4.38
C GLU A 25 0.99 -3.76 -5.56
N GLY A 26 0.24 -4.87 -5.49
CA GLY A 26 -0.76 -5.24 -6.50
C GLY A 26 -2.07 -4.46 -6.44
N ASP A 27 -2.38 -3.78 -5.33
CA ASP A 27 -3.57 -2.93 -5.20
C ASP A 27 -3.34 -1.49 -5.72
N LEU A 28 -2.11 -1.15 -6.09
CA LEU A 28 -1.81 0.13 -6.72
C LEU A 28 -2.45 0.20 -8.11
N VAL A 29 -2.99 1.36 -8.46
CA VAL A 29 -3.65 1.55 -9.76
C VAL A 29 -2.67 2.12 -10.78
N PRO A 30 -2.64 1.60 -12.01
CA PRO A 30 -1.83 2.18 -13.07
C PRO A 30 -2.41 3.53 -13.50
N GLU A 31 -1.66 4.60 -13.23
CA GLU A 31 -1.93 5.94 -13.74
C GLU A 31 -1.07 6.20 -14.98
N ARG A 32 -1.74 6.47 -16.10
CA ARG A 32 -1.07 6.83 -17.35
C ARG A 32 -0.60 8.27 -17.28
N ARG A 33 0.72 8.47 -17.32
CA ARG A 33 1.35 9.78 -17.55
C ARG A 33 1.80 9.85 -19.01
N GLU A 34 1.99 11.06 -19.54
CA GLU A 34 2.29 11.33 -20.97
C GLU A 34 3.28 10.36 -21.62
N ARG A 35 4.34 9.95 -20.90
CA ARG A 35 5.40 9.07 -21.41
C ARG A 35 5.49 7.68 -20.76
N TRP A 36 4.78 7.41 -19.67
CA TRP A 36 4.89 6.14 -18.94
C TRP A 36 3.67 5.89 -18.06
N THR A 37 3.43 4.63 -17.72
CA THR A 37 2.44 4.24 -16.71
C THR A 37 3.15 4.07 -15.37
N LYS A 38 2.66 4.74 -14.33
CA LYS A 38 3.13 4.57 -12.95
C LYS A 38 2.03 3.97 -12.09
N ASN A 39 2.39 3.07 -11.18
CA ASN A 39 1.45 2.56 -10.19
C ASN A 39 1.34 3.58 -9.05
N VAL A 40 0.14 4.07 -8.80
CA VAL A 40 -0.12 5.11 -7.80
C VAL A 40 -1.17 4.66 -6.80
N CYS A 41 -1.23 5.36 -5.66
CA CYS A 41 -2.25 5.17 -4.66
C CYS A 41 -3.65 5.51 -5.23
N PRO A 42 -4.62 4.59 -5.17
CA PRO A 42 -5.97 4.81 -5.73
C PRO A 42 -6.76 5.91 -5.00
N GLU A 43 -6.47 6.19 -3.74
CA GLU A 43 -7.19 7.23 -2.99
C GLU A 43 -6.69 8.65 -3.27
N CYS A 44 -5.38 8.81 -3.53
CA CYS A 44 -4.78 10.15 -3.55
C CYS A 44 -3.84 10.43 -4.73
N GLY A 45 -3.62 9.46 -5.62
CA GLY A 45 -2.79 9.61 -6.83
C GLY A 45 -1.28 9.74 -6.55
N CYS A 46 -0.83 9.47 -5.33
CA CYS A 46 0.59 9.55 -4.96
C CYS A 46 1.30 8.28 -5.42
N ASP A 47 2.43 8.42 -6.13
CA ASP A 47 3.25 7.30 -6.61
C ASP A 47 4.24 6.77 -5.57
N GLU A 48 4.34 7.44 -4.42
CA GLU A 48 5.20 7.02 -3.32
C GLU A 48 4.45 6.08 -2.38
N TYR A 49 5.14 5.01 -1.97
CA TYR A 49 4.65 4.06 -0.98
C TYR A 49 5.78 3.62 -0.04
N MET A 50 5.40 3.16 1.14
CA MET A 50 6.31 2.65 2.16
C MET A 50 5.83 1.28 2.63
N PHE A 51 6.76 0.33 2.79
CA PHE A 51 6.45 -0.94 3.44
C PHE A 51 6.08 -0.71 4.90
N MET A 52 4.97 -1.32 5.32
CA MET A 52 4.54 -1.25 6.71
C MET A 52 5.45 -2.10 7.59
N THR A 53 5.69 -1.63 8.82
CA THR A 53 6.41 -2.43 9.81
C THR A 53 5.53 -3.58 10.33
N VAL A 54 6.13 -4.64 10.90
CA VAL A 54 5.39 -5.79 11.45
C VAL A 54 4.29 -5.37 12.45
N GLY A 55 4.54 -4.32 13.25
CA GLY A 55 3.55 -3.77 14.17
C GLY A 55 2.37 -3.11 13.46
N GLU A 56 2.64 -2.32 12.42
CA GLU A 56 1.61 -1.69 11.60
C GLU A 56 0.77 -2.71 10.83
N ILE A 57 1.41 -3.77 10.32
CA ILE A 57 0.76 -4.89 9.62
C ILE A 57 -0.26 -5.55 10.55
N LYS A 58 0.17 -5.95 11.76
CA LYS A 58 -0.73 -6.56 12.76
C LYS A 58 -1.91 -5.64 13.11
N ALA A 59 -1.67 -4.33 13.24
CA ALA A 59 -2.74 -3.37 13.55
C ALA A 59 -3.74 -3.22 12.38
N TRP A 60 -3.25 -3.22 11.14
CA TRP A 60 -4.09 -3.13 9.95
C TRP A 60 -4.89 -4.40 9.70
N GLU A 61 -4.26 -5.57 9.78
CA GLU A 61 -4.94 -6.88 9.68
C GLU A 61 -6.03 -7.02 10.76
N ARG A 62 -5.75 -6.63 12.01
CA ARG A 62 -6.76 -6.58 13.08
C ARG A 62 -7.94 -5.66 12.74
N LYS A 63 -7.68 -4.53 12.06
CA LYS A 63 -8.74 -3.61 11.65
C LYS A 63 -9.57 -4.19 10.50
N LYS A 64 -8.94 -4.80 9.49
CA LYS A 64 -9.65 -5.52 8.41
C LYS A 64 -10.51 -6.65 8.97
N ALA A 65 -9.99 -7.44 9.91
CA ALA A 65 -10.73 -8.52 10.55
C ALA A 65 -11.96 -8.03 11.35
N LYS A 66 -11.91 -6.79 11.89
CA LYS A 66 -13.08 -6.18 12.54
C LYS A 66 -14.11 -5.70 11.53
N ASP A 67 -13.66 -5.08 10.44
CA ASP A 67 -14.51 -4.53 9.39
C ASP A 67 -15.23 -5.63 8.59
N ALA A 68 -14.55 -6.76 8.32
CA ALA A 68 -15.12 -7.91 7.63
C ALA A 68 -16.16 -8.71 8.46
N LYS A 69 -16.35 -8.37 9.74
CA LYS A 69 -17.26 -9.08 10.65
C LYS A 69 -18.50 -8.24 11.00
N GLN A 70 -18.72 -7.11 10.33
CA GLN A 70 -19.83 -6.19 10.58
C GLN A 70 -20.94 -6.33 9.55
#